data_AF-A0AAJ0M727-F1
#
_entry.id   AF-A0AAJ0M727-F1
#
_cell.length_a   1.000
_cell.length_b   1.000
_cell.length_c   1.000
_cell.angle_alpha   90.00
_cell.angle_beta   90.00
_cell.angle_gamma   90.00
#
_symmetry.space_group_name_H-M   'P 1'
#
loop_
_entity.id
_entity.type
_entity.pdbx_description
1 polymer ?
#
loop_
_entity_poly.entity_id
_entity_poly.type
_entity_poly.pdbx_seq_one_letter_code
_entity_poly.pdbx_strand_id
1 'polypeptide(L)'
;MATTAGQGWAQLRQQARSLESQTETSLQTYAQFSTQTNIPPKPTEEEKNAEAKRETVIGQLGRLLDSEATLTSSALKQNNLALLRDKLSEHRRDLARLRTTLQEARDRANLLGSVRDDISAYRAANPAAAEAEYMLDERARLDRSHDVADSVLSQAYAVQDSFTLQRETLANINRRITLAASQVPGINTLIGRISAKKRRDGIIMGSFIALCFLVFWFFL
;
A
#
# COMPACT_ATOMS: atom_id res chain seq x y z
N MET A 1 24.02 10.59 46.57
CA MET A 1 22.73 11.23 46.21
C MET A 1 22.41 11.17 44.70
N ALA A 2 23.12 10.40 43.86
CA ALA A 2 22.85 10.32 42.42
C ALA A 2 21.85 9.22 42.00
N THR A 3 21.52 8.28 42.90
CA THR A 3 20.67 7.11 42.62
C THR A 3 19.18 7.44 42.55
N THR A 4 18.69 8.41 43.33
CA THR A 4 17.29 8.84 43.34
C THR A 4 16.88 9.64 42.09
N ALA A 5 17.77 10.50 41.57
CA ALA A 5 17.53 11.26 40.33
C ALA A 5 17.57 10.40 39.04
N GLY A 6 18.15 9.20 39.11
CA GLY A 6 18.13 8.21 38.03
C GLY A 6 16.81 7.45 37.95
N GLN A 7 16.21 7.12 39.11
CA GLN A 7 14.95 6.39 39.22
C GLN A 7 13.74 7.22 38.76
N GLY A 8 13.67 8.51 39.14
CA GLY A 8 12.58 9.40 38.71
C GLY A 8 12.50 9.55 37.19
N TRP A 9 13.65 9.69 36.51
CA TRP A 9 13.70 9.81 35.05
C TRP A 9 13.25 8.52 34.32
N ALA A 10 13.58 7.35 34.87
CA ALA A 10 13.15 6.08 34.29
C ALA A 10 11.63 5.93 34.37
N GLN A 11 11.03 6.27 35.51
CA GLN A 11 9.59 6.28 35.73
C GLN A 11 8.88 7.29 34.81
N LEU A 12 9.44 8.49 34.66
CA LEU A 12 8.93 9.51 33.74
C LEU A 12 8.91 9.01 32.29
N ARG A 13 10.00 8.40 31.83
CA ARG A 13 10.07 7.89 30.46
C ARG A 13 9.04 6.78 30.23
N GLN A 14 8.80 5.94 31.23
CA GLN A 14 7.77 4.90 31.16
C GLN A 14 6.36 5.52 31.10
N GLN A 15 6.08 6.52 31.93
CA GLN A 15 4.80 7.23 31.94
C GLN A 15 4.57 7.99 30.62
N ALA A 16 5.57 8.74 30.14
CA ALA A 16 5.51 9.44 28.86
C ALA A 16 5.23 8.47 27.70
N ARG A 17 5.93 7.32 27.62
CA ARG A 17 5.68 6.29 26.60
C ARG A 17 4.26 5.71 26.69
N SER A 18 3.74 5.52 27.90
CA SER A 18 2.38 5.01 28.08
C SER A 18 1.33 6.03 27.60
N LEU A 19 1.51 7.31 27.92
CA LEU A 19 0.64 8.39 27.46
C LEU A 19 0.76 8.59 25.95
N GLU A 20 1.96 8.44 25.37
CA GLU A 20 2.15 8.46 23.91
C GLU A 20 1.38 7.35 23.20
N SER A 21 1.46 6.12 23.72
CA SER A 21 0.69 4.99 23.17
C SER A 21 -0.82 5.26 23.24
N GLN A 22 -1.29 5.90 24.32
CA GLN A 22 -2.68 6.32 24.45
C GLN A 22 -3.05 7.46 23.49
N THR A 23 -2.15 8.43 23.24
CA THR A 23 -2.38 9.49 22.23
C THR A 23 -2.44 8.93 20.82
N GLU A 24 -1.63 7.93 20.50
CA GLU A 24 -1.63 7.24 19.20
C GLU A 24 -2.94 6.45 19.01
N THR A 25 -3.35 5.71 20.04
CA THR A 25 -4.60 4.93 19.98
C THR A 25 -5.82 5.85 19.82
N SER A 26 -5.86 6.95 20.59
CA SER A 26 -6.94 7.94 20.46
C SER A 26 -6.89 8.73 19.15
N LEU A 27 -5.72 8.91 18.53
CA LEU A 27 -5.58 9.42 17.16
C LEU A 27 -6.32 8.52 16.19
N GLN A 28 -6.00 7.22 16.21
CA GLN A 28 -6.55 6.26 15.27
C GLN A 28 -8.07 6.19 15.38
N THR A 29 -8.61 6.16 16.61
CA THR A 29 -10.07 6.17 16.82
C THR A 29 -10.74 7.44 16.31
N TYR A 30 -10.11 8.61 16.51
CA TYR A 30 -10.70 9.87 16.03
C TYR A 30 -10.57 10.03 14.51
N ALA A 31 -9.44 9.61 13.94
CA ALA A 31 -9.19 9.66 12.50
C ALA A 31 -10.18 8.79 11.70
N GLN A 32 -10.69 7.70 12.28
CA GLN A 32 -11.72 6.87 11.64
C GLN A 32 -12.98 7.66 11.26
N PHE A 33 -13.37 8.67 12.03
CA PHE A 33 -14.53 9.52 11.71
C PHE A 33 -14.29 10.38 10.48
N SER A 34 -13.04 10.76 10.20
CA SER A 34 -12.69 11.54 8.99
C SER A 34 -12.70 10.70 7.70
N THR A 35 -12.58 9.37 7.81
CA THR A 35 -12.55 8.46 6.66
C THR A 35 -13.92 7.85 6.32
N GLN A 36 -14.96 8.17 7.09
CA GLN A 36 -16.31 7.65 6.84
C GLN A 36 -16.89 8.27 5.55
N THR A 37 -17.45 7.43 4.68
CA THR A 37 -18.06 7.86 3.41
C THR A 37 -19.30 8.73 3.61
N ASN A 38 -20.00 8.56 4.74
CA ASN A 38 -21.20 9.30 5.08
C ASN A 38 -20.98 9.97 6.45
N ILE A 39 -20.45 11.19 6.41
CA ILE A 39 -20.18 11.96 7.62
C ILE A 39 -21.50 12.62 8.04
N PRO A 40 -21.97 12.35 9.28
CA PRO A 40 -23.22 12.92 9.75
C PRO A 40 -23.14 14.46 9.82
N PRO A 41 -24.26 15.16 9.57
CA PRO A 41 -24.29 16.63 9.52
C PRO A 41 -23.97 17.30 10.86
N LYS A 42 -24.09 16.54 11.96
CA LYS A 42 -23.72 16.95 13.32
C LYS A 42 -22.74 15.95 13.92
N PRO A 43 -21.77 16.40 14.74
CA PRO A 43 -20.87 15.50 15.46
C PRO A 43 -21.67 14.53 16.33
N THR A 44 -21.39 13.24 16.20
CA THR A 44 -22.02 12.21 17.04
C THR A 44 -21.47 12.29 18.46
N GLU A 45 -22.23 11.80 19.44
CA GLU A 45 -21.74 11.76 20.83
C GLU A 45 -20.48 10.91 20.97
N GLU A 46 -20.35 9.84 20.18
CA GLU A 46 -19.14 9.01 20.13
C GLU A 46 -17.91 9.79 19.65
N GLU A 47 -18.08 10.61 18.63
CA GLU A 47 -17.00 11.44 18.09
C GLU A 47 -16.57 12.51 19.09
N LYS A 48 -17.53 13.23 19.69
CA LYS A 48 -17.25 14.22 20.75
C LYS A 48 -16.50 13.59 21.92
N ASN A 49 -16.92 12.39 22.33
CA ASN A 49 -16.27 11.64 23.39
C ASN A 49 -14.84 11.21 23.00
N ALA A 50 -14.63 10.78 21.76
CA ALA A 50 -13.31 10.43 21.24
C ALA A 50 -12.38 11.66 21.18
N GLU A 51 -12.90 12.80 20.75
CA GLU A 51 -12.19 14.07 20.70
C GLU A 51 -11.79 14.58 22.09
N ALA A 52 -12.75 14.58 23.03
CA ALA A 52 -12.50 14.96 24.42
C ALA A 52 -11.47 14.03 25.08
N LYS A 53 -11.56 12.72 24.82
CA LYS A 53 -10.55 11.75 25.29
C LYS A 53 -9.17 12.06 24.72
N ARG A 54 -9.07 12.45 23.45
CA ARG A 54 -7.79 12.83 22.83
C ARG A 54 -7.22 14.11 23.44
N GLU A 55 -8.03 15.16 23.62
CA GLU A 55 -7.59 16.40 24.25
C GLU A 55 -7.11 16.19 25.69
N THR A 56 -7.82 15.37 26.46
CA THR A 56 -7.44 15.06 27.84
C THR A 56 -6.10 14.35 27.93
N VAL A 57 -5.84 13.34 27.08
CA VAL A 57 -4.56 12.60 27.07
C VAL A 57 -3.41 13.51 26.58
N ILE A 58 -3.62 14.33 25.54
CA ILE A 58 -2.61 15.32 25.09
C ILE A 58 -2.31 16.34 26.19
N GLY A 59 -3.34 16.79 26.92
CA GLY A 59 -3.18 17.70 28.06
C GLY A 59 -2.47 17.05 29.25
N GLN A 60 -2.68 15.76 29.50
CA GLN A 60 -1.95 14.99 30.51
C GLN A 60 -0.47 14.83 30.15
N LEU A 61 -0.17 14.49 28.89
CA LEU A 61 1.21 14.39 28.40
C LEU A 61 1.92 15.74 28.52
N GLY A 62 1.25 16.84 28.17
CA GLY A 62 1.81 18.20 28.30
C GLY A 62 2.14 18.55 29.73
N ARG A 63 1.19 18.35 30.66
CA ARG A 63 1.41 18.61 32.08
C ARG A 63 2.56 17.79 32.67
N LEU A 64 2.68 16.51 32.28
CA LEU A 64 3.78 15.64 32.71
C LEU A 64 5.15 16.13 32.20
N LEU A 65 5.22 16.59 30.95
CA LEU A 65 6.45 17.14 30.37
C LEU A 65 6.82 18.50 30.99
N ASP A 66 5.84 19.30 31.39
CA ASP A 66 6.06 20.61 32.00
C ASP A 66 6.44 20.53 33.49
N SER A 67 5.85 19.61 34.25
CA SER A 67 6.14 19.43 35.68
C SER A 67 7.58 18.98 35.96
N GLU A 68 8.19 18.25 35.02
CA GLU A 68 9.46 17.56 35.20
C GLU A 68 10.62 18.17 34.39
N ALA A 69 10.33 19.25 33.64
CA ALA A 69 11.35 20.05 32.94
C ALA A 69 12.43 20.59 33.89
N THR A 70 12.10 20.75 35.17
CA THR A 70 12.97 21.24 36.24
C THR A 70 13.92 20.16 36.78
N LEU A 71 13.69 18.88 36.50
CA LEU A 71 14.42 17.73 37.09
C LEU A 71 15.55 17.17 36.20
N THR A 72 15.82 17.84 35.08
CA THR A 72 16.67 17.30 34.01
C THR A 72 18.08 17.92 34.03
N SER A 73 19.00 17.27 34.77
CA SER A 73 20.38 17.75 34.98
C SER A 73 21.40 17.35 33.90
N SER A 74 21.07 16.48 32.94
CA SER A 74 22.01 16.03 31.90
C SER A 74 21.58 16.40 30.48
N ALA A 75 22.55 16.71 29.62
CA ALA A 75 22.33 17.09 28.21
C ALA A 75 21.53 16.03 27.42
N LEU A 76 21.77 14.74 27.69
CA LEU A 76 21.02 13.64 27.06
C LEU A 76 19.55 13.64 27.47
N LYS A 77 19.26 13.88 28.76
CA LYS A 77 17.88 13.96 29.25
C LYS A 77 17.16 15.20 28.67
N GLN A 78 17.87 16.33 28.55
CA GLN A 78 17.33 17.55 27.92
C GLN A 78 16.98 17.32 26.45
N ASN A 79 17.84 16.65 25.69
CA ASN A 79 17.58 16.32 24.30
C ASN A 79 16.35 15.37 24.15
N ASN A 80 16.25 14.34 25.00
CA ASN A 80 15.09 13.45 25.03
C ASN A 80 13.80 14.23 25.32
N LEU A 81 13.84 15.16 26.27
CA LEU A 81 12.68 15.98 26.62
C LEU A 81 12.27 16.90 25.46
N ALA A 82 13.23 17.50 24.76
CA ALA A 82 12.98 18.29 23.56
C ALA A 82 12.24 17.47 22.48
N LEU A 83 12.69 16.24 22.22
CA LEU A 83 12.01 15.34 21.27
C LEU A 83 10.57 15.01 21.70
N LEU A 84 10.32 14.77 22.99
CA LEU A 84 8.97 14.52 23.51
C LEU A 84 8.06 15.75 23.35
N ARG A 85 8.61 16.96 23.49
CA ARG A 85 7.87 18.22 23.26
C ARG A 85 7.55 18.43 21.79
N ASP A 86 8.50 18.13 20.90
CA ASP A 86 8.27 18.20 19.46
C ASP A 86 7.15 17.26 19.05
N LYS A 87 7.19 16.00 19.52
CA LYS A 87 6.13 15.01 19.28
C LYS A 87 4.78 15.44 19.84
N LEU A 88 4.74 16.02 21.04
CA LEU A 88 3.51 16.58 21.60
C LEU A 88 2.95 17.73 20.75
N SER A 89 3.83 18.60 20.26
CA SER A 89 3.45 19.71 19.38
C SER A 89 2.90 19.22 18.04
N GLU A 90 3.42 18.10 17.53
CA GLU A 90 2.90 17.40 16.36
C GLU A 90 1.50 16.85 16.64
N HIS A 91 1.29 16.12 17.74
CA HIS A 91 -0.02 15.61 18.12
C HIS A 91 -1.10 16.70 18.26
N ARG A 92 -0.73 17.89 18.78
CA ARG A 92 -1.61 19.06 18.83
C ARG A 92 -1.97 19.59 17.43
N ARG A 93 -0.98 19.66 16.53
CA ARG A 93 -1.19 20.07 15.13
C ARG A 93 -2.08 19.07 14.40
N ASP A 94 -1.87 17.78 14.61
CA ASP A 94 -2.70 16.73 14.00
C ASP A 94 -4.14 16.79 14.48
N LEU A 95 -4.37 17.07 15.76
CA LEU A 95 -5.71 17.25 16.31
C LEU A 95 -6.41 18.44 15.63
N ALA A 96 -5.73 19.58 15.49
CA ALA A 96 -6.29 20.74 14.81
C ALA A 96 -6.58 20.45 13.33
N ARG A 97 -5.68 19.74 12.63
CA ARG A 97 -5.87 19.32 11.24
C ARG A 97 -7.06 18.38 11.07
N LEU A 98 -7.22 17.39 11.95
CA LEU A 98 -8.34 16.46 11.90
C LEU A 98 -9.68 17.16 12.15
N ARG A 99 -9.71 18.16 13.04
CA ARG A 99 -10.91 19.00 13.24
C ARG A 99 -11.29 19.75 11.97
N THR A 100 -10.33 20.40 11.31
CA THR A 100 -10.61 21.16 10.09
C THR A 100 -11.05 20.27 8.95
N THR A 101 -10.39 19.12 8.73
CA THR A 101 -10.77 18.18 7.66
C THR A 101 -12.17 17.62 7.89
N LEU A 102 -12.51 17.29 9.13
CA LEU A 102 -13.83 16.76 9.47
C LEU A 102 -14.92 17.84 9.30
N GLN A 103 -14.62 19.09 9.67
CA GLN A 103 -15.54 20.20 9.46
C GLN A 103 -15.75 20.50 7.98
N GLU A 104 -14.69 20.58 7.18
CA GLU A 104 -14.78 20.77 5.73
C GLU A 104 -15.58 19.66 5.06
N ALA A 105 -15.38 18.41 5.49
CA ALA A 105 -16.09 17.28 4.95
C ALA A 105 -17.59 17.30 5.30
N ARG A 106 -17.96 17.80 6.50
CA ARG A 106 -19.36 18.07 6.86
C ARG A 106 -19.97 19.19 6.06
N ASP A 107 -19.26 20.31 5.92
CA ASP A 107 -19.75 21.47 5.17
C ASP A 107 -20.01 21.05 3.72
N ARG A 108 -19.10 20.26 3.13
CA ARG A 108 -19.32 19.65 1.82
C ARG A 108 -20.54 18.74 1.79
N ALA A 109 -20.73 17.87 2.78
CA ALA A 109 -21.89 16.97 2.84
C ALA A 109 -23.21 17.74 2.95
N ASN A 110 -23.26 18.79 3.76
CA ASN A 110 -24.43 19.65 3.96
C ASN A 110 -24.78 20.43 2.68
N LEU A 111 -23.77 20.96 1.98
CA LEU A 111 -23.95 21.64 0.71
C LEU A 111 -24.46 20.68 -0.37
N LEU A 112 -23.88 19.47 -0.47
CA LEU A 112 -24.32 18.49 -1.46
C LEU A 112 -25.72 17.96 -1.20
N GLY A 113 -26.12 17.80 0.07
CA GLY A 113 -27.49 17.39 0.43
C GLY A 113 -28.52 18.42 0.00
N SER A 114 -28.36 19.67 0.46
CA SER A 114 -29.28 20.77 0.10
C SER A 114 -29.36 21.03 -1.40
N VAL A 115 -28.22 21.07 -2.09
CA VAL A 115 -28.19 21.27 -3.55
C VAL A 115 -28.84 20.09 -4.29
N ARG A 116 -28.66 18.85 -3.82
CA ARG A 116 -29.30 17.69 -4.46
C ARG A 116 -30.81 17.73 -4.28
N ASP A 117 -31.28 18.11 -3.10
CA ASP A 117 -32.71 18.24 -2.81
C ASP A 117 -33.32 19.36 -3.67
N ASP A 118 -32.68 20.51 -3.76
CA ASP A 118 -33.11 21.63 -4.62
C ASP A 118 -33.12 21.28 -6.11
N ILE A 119 -32.07 20.60 -6.61
CA ILE A 119 -32.01 20.12 -7.99
C ILE A 119 -33.12 19.11 -8.25
N SER A 120 -33.37 18.19 -7.31
CA SER A 120 -34.43 17.20 -7.46
C SER A 120 -35.81 17.84 -7.48
N ALA A 121 -36.04 18.85 -6.63
CA ALA A 121 -37.27 19.63 -6.60
C ALA A 121 -37.47 20.45 -7.87
N TYR A 122 -36.41 21.09 -8.38
CA TYR A 122 -36.43 21.81 -9.66
C TYR A 122 -36.75 20.89 -10.83
N ARG A 123 -36.10 19.72 -10.91
CA ARG A 123 -36.38 18.71 -11.95
C ARG A 123 -37.81 18.18 -11.86
N ALA A 124 -38.34 17.98 -10.65
CA ALA A 124 -39.72 17.57 -10.45
C ALA A 124 -40.74 18.65 -10.85
N ALA A 125 -40.41 19.93 -10.64
CA ALA A 125 -41.24 21.07 -11.05
C ALA A 125 -41.22 21.31 -12.57
N ASN A 126 -40.11 20.98 -13.25
CA ASN A 126 -39.91 21.23 -14.68
C ASN A 126 -39.48 19.94 -15.43
N PRO A 127 -40.39 18.96 -15.60
CA PRO A 127 -40.06 17.65 -16.16
C PRO A 127 -39.53 17.71 -17.60
N ALA A 128 -40.06 18.60 -18.45
CA ALA A 128 -39.59 18.74 -19.84
C ALA A 128 -38.14 19.27 -19.93
N ALA A 129 -37.75 20.18 -19.02
CA ALA A 129 -36.37 20.68 -18.97
C ALA A 129 -35.41 19.63 -18.40
N ALA A 130 -35.86 18.86 -17.40
CA ALA A 130 -35.10 17.75 -16.83
C ALA A 130 -34.84 16.63 -17.87
N GLU A 131 -35.82 16.31 -18.70
CA GLU A 131 -35.66 15.34 -19.79
C GLU A 131 -34.64 15.83 -20.83
N ALA A 132 -34.70 17.11 -21.22
CA ALA A 132 -33.73 17.70 -22.14
C ALA A 132 -32.29 17.69 -21.56
N GLU A 133 -32.12 18.03 -20.28
CA GLU A 133 -30.82 17.96 -19.59
C GLU A 133 -30.30 16.51 -19.54
N TYR A 134 -31.17 15.55 -19.24
CA TYR A 134 -30.83 14.13 -19.23
C TYR A 134 -30.38 13.64 -20.61
N MET A 135 -31.07 14.03 -21.68
CA MET A 135 -30.68 13.68 -23.05
C MET A 135 -29.31 14.26 -23.43
N LEU A 136 -28.99 15.48 -22.99
CA LEU A 136 -27.68 16.09 -23.22
C LEU A 136 -26.57 15.38 -22.45
N ASP A 137 -26.80 15.01 -21.18
CA ASP A 137 -25.84 14.23 -20.41
C ASP A 137 -25.65 12.83 -21.01
N GLU A 138 -26.73 12.18 -21.47
CA GLU A 138 -26.63 10.87 -22.12
C GLU A 138 -25.82 10.95 -23.41
N ARG A 139 -25.99 12.00 -24.21
CA ARG A 139 -25.10 12.25 -25.36
C ARG A 139 -23.64 12.39 -24.93
N ALA A 140 -23.36 13.17 -23.90
CA ALA A 140 -21.99 13.33 -23.40
C ALA A 140 -21.41 12.01 -22.85
N ARG A 141 -22.24 11.14 -22.26
CA ARG A 141 -21.85 9.78 -21.82
C ARG A 141 -21.52 8.89 -23.02
N LEU A 142 -22.33 8.95 -24.09
CA LEU A 142 -22.07 8.21 -25.33
C LEU A 142 -20.76 8.69 -26.00
N ASP A 143 -20.55 10.00 -26.11
CA ASP A 143 -19.32 10.57 -26.68
C ASP A 143 -18.08 10.09 -25.89
N ARG A 144 -18.12 10.15 -24.55
CA ARG A 144 -17.04 9.62 -23.69
C ARG A 144 -16.82 8.12 -23.89
N SER A 145 -17.89 7.34 -24.06
CA SER A 145 -17.79 5.90 -24.30
C SER A 145 -17.14 5.59 -25.65
N HIS A 146 -17.42 6.41 -26.66
CA HIS A 146 -16.78 6.32 -27.98
C HIS A 146 -15.28 6.63 -27.88
N ASP A 147 -14.90 7.70 -27.18
CA ASP A 147 -13.48 8.04 -26.98
C ASP A 147 -12.70 6.90 -26.31
N VAL A 148 -13.30 6.23 -25.32
CA VAL A 148 -12.69 5.07 -24.66
C VAL A 148 -12.56 3.89 -25.62
N ALA A 149 -13.59 3.62 -26.44
CA ALA A 149 -13.54 2.57 -27.45
C ALA A 149 -12.42 2.83 -28.47
N ASP A 150 -12.28 4.07 -28.94
CA ASP A 150 -11.24 4.48 -29.88
C ASP A 150 -9.84 4.38 -29.25
N SER A 151 -9.69 4.75 -27.97
CA SER A 151 -8.44 4.57 -27.23
C SER A 151 -8.05 3.09 -27.12
N VAL A 152 -9.00 2.20 -26.82
CA VAL A 152 -8.74 0.75 -26.73
C VAL A 152 -8.37 0.19 -28.11
N LEU A 153 -9.05 0.64 -29.17
CA LEU A 153 -8.73 0.23 -30.54
C LEU A 153 -7.33 0.68 -30.95
N SER A 154 -6.97 1.94 -30.67
CA SER A 154 -5.62 2.46 -30.90
C SER A 154 -4.57 1.68 -30.12
N GLN A 155 -4.85 1.33 -28.87
CA GLN A 155 -3.94 0.52 -28.06
C GLN A 155 -3.77 -0.89 -28.65
N ALA A 156 -4.86 -1.51 -29.12
CA ALA A 156 -4.81 -2.82 -29.76
C ALA A 156 -3.95 -2.80 -31.03
N TYR A 157 -4.06 -1.75 -31.87
CA TYR A 157 -3.20 -1.59 -33.04
C TYR A 157 -1.72 -1.42 -32.66
N ALA A 158 -1.42 -0.62 -31.64
CA ALA A 158 -0.05 -0.46 -31.16
C ALA A 158 0.54 -1.78 -30.64
N VAL A 159 -0.27 -2.60 -29.95
CA VAL A 159 0.13 -3.93 -29.49
C VAL A 159 0.38 -4.88 -30.67
N GLN A 160 -0.49 -4.87 -31.68
CA GLN A 160 -0.29 -5.67 -32.89
C GLN A 160 1.01 -5.33 -33.62
N ASP A 161 1.32 -4.04 -33.75
CA ASP A 161 2.58 -3.59 -34.35
C ASP A 161 3.78 -4.04 -33.51
N SER A 162 3.70 -3.90 -32.18
CA SER A 162 4.73 -4.37 -31.26
C SER A 162 4.99 -5.89 -31.37
N PHE A 163 3.95 -6.71 -31.57
CA PHE A 163 4.11 -8.15 -31.80
C PHE A 163 4.75 -8.45 -33.15
N THR A 164 4.45 -7.67 -34.17
CA THR A 164 5.08 -7.80 -35.49
C THR A 164 6.58 -7.53 -35.38
N LEU A 165 6.97 -6.44 -34.70
CA LEU A 165 8.37 -6.11 -34.44
C LEU A 165 9.05 -7.19 -33.58
N GLN A 166 8.39 -7.67 -32.52
CA GLN A 166 8.92 -8.77 -31.69
C GLN A 166 9.13 -10.07 -32.48
N ARG A 167 8.25 -10.38 -33.42
CA ARG A 167 8.42 -11.56 -34.30
C ARG A 167 9.66 -11.42 -35.17
N GLU A 168 9.91 -10.24 -35.73
CA GLU A 168 11.12 -9.98 -36.52
C GLU A 168 12.39 -10.09 -35.64
N THR A 169 12.37 -9.52 -34.43
CA THR A 169 13.52 -9.64 -33.52
C THR A 169 13.80 -11.08 -33.12
N LEU A 170 12.76 -11.88 -32.82
CA LEU A 170 12.91 -13.31 -32.52
C LEU A 170 13.45 -14.11 -33.72
N ALA A 171 12.99 -13.80 -34.94
CA ALA A 171 13.53 -14.42 -36.15
C ALA A 171 15.02 -14.07 -36.34
N ASN A 172 15.40 -12.82 -36.10
CA ASN A 172 16.79 -12.37 -36.14
C ASN A 172 17.65 -13.02 -35.05
N ILE A 173 17.13 -13.18 -33.83
CA ILE A 173 17.80 -13.90 -32.74
C ILE A 173 18.00 -15.36 -33.14
N ASN A 174 16.97 -16.03 -33.65
CA ASN A 174 17.06 -17.42 -34.11
C ASN A 174 18.15 -17.57 -35.17
N ARG A 175 18.14 -16.71 -36.20
CA ARG A 175 19.18 -16.69 -37.25
C ARG A 175 20.58 -16.50 -36.66
N ARG A 176 20.76 -15.57 -35.72
CA ARG A 176 22.06 -15.35 -35.04
C ARG A 176 22.50 -16.55 -34.20
N ILE A 177 21.59 -17.19 -33.48
CA ILE A 177 21.87 -18.41 -32.70
C ILE A 177 22.30 -19.53 -33.64
N THR A 178 21.58 -19.75 -34.74
CA THR A 178 21.94 -20.78 -35.74
C THR A 178 23.30 -20.50 -36.37
N LEU A 179 23.59 -19.23 -36.71
CA LEU A 179 24.90 -18.84 -37.24
C LEU A 179 26.02 -19.02 -36.20
N ALA A 180 25.80 -18.63 -34.94
CA ALA A 180 26.76 -18.83 -33.87
C ALA A 180 27.02 -20.32 -33.60
N ALA A 181 25.97 -21.15 -33.57
CA ALA A 181 26.10 -22.59 -33.44
C ALA A 181 26.90 -23.22 -34.58
N SER A 182 26.78 -22.67 -35.81
CA SER A 182 27.57 -23.11 -36.97
C SER A 182 29.04 -22.67 -36.94
N GLN A 183 29.37 -21.58 -36.23
CA GLN A 183 30.74 -21.03 -36.14
C GLN A 183 31.53 -21.52 -34.92
N VAL A 184 30.93 -22.27 -33.99
CA VAL A 184 31.68 -22.92 -32.90
C VAL A 184 32.02 -24.37 -33.30
N PRO A 185 33.16 -24.62 -33.98
CA PRO A 185 33.59 -25.97 -34.28
C PRO A 185 33.88 -26.73 -32.97
N GLY A 186 33.31 -27.93 -32.83
CA GLY A 186 33.56 -28.82 -31.70
C GLY A 186 32.42 -28.98 -30.69
N ILE A 187 31.33 -28.22 -30.78
CA ILE A 187 30.13 -28.46 -29.94
C ILE A 187 29.53 -29.85 -30.24
N ASN A 188 29.46 -30.24 -31.52
CA ASN A 188 28.92 -31.55 -31.90
C ASN A 188 29.79 -32.72 -31.39
N THR A 189 31.11 -32.54 -31.32
CA THR A 189 32.03 -33.57 -30.79
C THR A 189 32.00 -33.62 -29.26
N LEU A 190 31.84 -32.48 -28.57
CA LEU A 190 31.65 -32.41 -27.11
C LEU A 190 30.32 -33.06 -26.69
N ILE A 191 29.21 -32.74 -27.36
CA ILE A 191 27.91 -33.39 -27.16
C ILE A 191 27.98 -34.89 -27.42
N GLY A 192 28.67 -35.30 -28.49
CA GLY A 192 28.91 -36.71 -28.79
C GLY A 192 29.71 -37.44 -27.69
N ARG A 193 30.76 -36.80 -27.12
CA ARG A 193 31.55 -37.38 -26.03
C ARG A 193 30.74 -37.52 -24.73
N ILE A 194 29.88 -36.54 -24.43
CA ILE A 194 29.01 -36.57 -23.23
C ILE A 194 27.96 -37.68 -23.36
N SER A 195 27.30 -37.81 -24.52
CA SER A 195 26.28 -38.85 -24.73
C SER A 195 26.90 -40.25 -24.76
N ALA A 196 28.09 -40.42 -25.33
CA ALA A 196 28.82 -41.69 -25.34
C ALA A 196 29.20 -42.16 -23.92
N LYS A 197 29.64 -41.24 -23.05
CA LYS A 197 29.93 -41.56 -21.64
C LYS A 197 28.67 -42.04 -20.91
N LYS A 198 27.56 -41.31 -21.05
CA LYS A 198 26.29 -41.66 -20.40
C LYS A 198 25.75 -43.02 -20.87
N ARG A 199 25.90 -43.34 -22.16
CA ARG A 199 25.51 -44.65 -22.71
C ARG A 199 26.36 -45.79 -22.12
N ARG A 200 27.67 -45.58 -21.97
CA ARG A 200 28.57 -46.57 -21.36
C ARG A 200 28.22 -46.82 -19.89
N ASP A 201 27.97 -45.77 -19.12
CA ASP A 201 27.59 -45.89 -17.71
C ASP A 201 26.23 -46.63 -17.56
N GLY A 202 25.28 -46.37 -18.46
CA GLY A 202 24.01 -47.12 -18.51
C GLY A 202 24.18 -48.61 -18.84
N ILE A 203 25.08 -48.95 -19.76
CA ILE A 203 25.39 -50.36 -20.09
C ILE A 203 26.04 -51.05 -18.88
N ILE A 204 26.98 -50.40 -18.20
CA ILE A 204 27.65 -50.97 -17.01
C ILE A 204 26.62 -51.24 -15.90
N MET A 205 25.79 -50.25 -15.56
CA MET A 205 24.75 -50.41 -14.53
C MET A 205 23.73 -51.48 -14.91
N GLY A 206 23.28 -51.51 -16.17
CA GLY A 206 22.36 -52.52 -16.67
C GLY A 206 22.95 -53.94 -16.59
N SER A 207 24.22 -54.10 -16.98
CA SER A 207 24.92 -55.40 -16.91
C SER A 207 25.11 -55.88 -15.47
N PHE A 208 25.40 -54.97 -14.54
CA PHE A 208 25.54 -55.28 -13.13
C PHE A 208 24.21 -55.78 -12.54
N ILE A 209 23.12 -55.07 -12.82
CA ILE A 209 21.77 -55.45 -12.36
C ILE A 209 21.39 -56.84 -12.93
N ALA A 210 21.61 -57.07 -14.23
CA ALA A 210 21.30 -58.36 -14.86
C ALA A 210 22.12 -59.52 -14.25
N LEU A 211 23.41 -59.29 -13.95
CA LEU A 211 24.25 -60.29 -13.30
C LEU A 211 23.79 -60.61 -11.87
N CYS A 212 23.41 -59.58 -11.08
CA CYS A 212 22.83 -59.79 -9.76
C CYS A 212 21.56 -60.65 -9.81
N PHE A 213 20.67 -60.39 -10.78
CA PHE A 213 19.45 -61.21 -10.96
C PHE A 213 19.76 -62.66 -11.35
N LEU A 214 20.74 -62.89 -12.24
CA LEU A 214 21.14 -64.24 -12.64
C LEU A 214 21.75 -65.03 -11.47
N VAL A 215 22.62 -64.40 -10.68
CA VAL A 215 23.21 -65.03 -9.49
C VAL A 215 22.13 -65.36 -8.47
N PHE A 216 21.21 -64.43 -8.21
CA PHE A 216 20.08 -64.66 -7.30
C PHE A 216 19.20 -65.82 -7.76
N TRP A 217 18.90 -65.92 -9.05
CA TRP A 217 18.13 -67.03 -9.62
C TRP A 217 18.86 -68.38 -9.51
N PHE A 218 20.18 -68.40 -9.64
CA PHE A 218 20.95 -69.65 -9.61
C PHE A 218 21.21 -70.17 -8.19
N PHE A 219 21.31 -69.28 -7.20
CA PHE A 219 21.59 -69.64 -5.80
C PHE A 219 20.36 -69.83 -4.92
N LEU A 220 19.16 -69.51 -5.42
CA LEU A 220 17.87 -69.70 -4.75
C LEU A 220 17.08 -70.82 -5.45
#